data_AF-A0AAW9CY70-F1
#
_entry.id   AF-A0AAW9CY70-F1
#
_cell.length_a   1.000
_cell.length_b   1.000
_cell.length_c   1.000
_cell.angle_alpha   90.00
_cell.angle_beta   90.00
_cell.angle_gamma   90.00
#
_symmetry.space_group_name_H-M   'P 1'
#
loop_
_entity.id
_entity.type
_entity.pdbx_description
1 polymer ?
#
loop_
_entity_poly.entity_id
_entity_poly.type
_entity_poly.pdbx_seq_one_letter_code
_entity_poly.pdbx_strand_id
1 'polypeptide(L)' 'MPVDELQTGVKVAPPPLIKGYLRLGAKICGAPAWDPDFNCADFLTLFRLSDINARYARHFLSDPLPR' A
#
# COMPACT_ATOMS: atom_id res chain seq x y z
N MET A 1 8.68 7.82 16.07
CA MET A 1 7.75 6.79 16.56
C MET A 1 8.49 5.97 17.58
N PRO A 2 7.91 5.62 18.74
CA PRO A 2 8.54 4.71 19.69
C PRO A 2 8.46 3.27 19.15
N VAL A 3 9.26 2.99 18.12
CA VAL A 3 9.29 1.68 17.43
C VAL A 3 9.63 0.54 18.39
N ASP A 4 10.43 0.84 19.42
CA ASP A 4 10.85 -0.12 20.45
C ASP A 4 9.70 -0.52 21.40
N GLU A 5 8.62 0.27 21.45
CA GLU A 5 7.46 0.03 22.30
C GLU A 5 6.31 -0.68 21.55
N LEU A 6 6.44 -0.87 20.24
CA LEU A 6 5.43 -1.52 19.43
C LEU A 6 5.30 -3.01 19.81
N GLN A 7 4.06 -3.48 19.91
CA GLN A 7 3.78 -4.91 20.09
C GLN A 7 4.19 -5.68 18.83
N THR A 8 5.38 -6.27 18.85
CA THR A 8 5.90 -7.11 17.77
C THR A 8 5.37 -8.55 17.88
N GLY A 9 5.32 -9.28 16.76
CA GLY A 9 4.90 -10.69 16.74
C GLY A 9 3.39 -10.93 16.75
N VAL A 10 2.56 -9.89 16.92
CA VAL A 10 1.11 -9.99 16.81
C VAL A 10 0.69 -10.03 15.34
N LYS A 11 -0.17 -10.99 14.99
CA LYS A 11 -0.70 -11.11 13.63
C LYS A 11 -1.77 -10.04 13.39
N VAL A 12 -1.38 -8.92 12.81
CA VAL A 12 -2.29 -7.82 12.45
C VAL A 12 -2.65 -7.86 10.97
N ALA A 13 -3.90 -7.51 10.65
CA ALA A 13 -4.31 -7.29 9.27
C ALA A 13 -3.94 -5.85 8.86
N PRO A 14 -3.40 -5.64 7.64
CA PRO A 14 -3.16 -4.29 7.15
C PRO A 14 -4.49 -3.52 7.02
N PRO A 15 -4.47 -2.19 7.22
CA PRO A 15 -5.64 -1.34 6.98
C PRO A 15 -6.21 -1.56 5.56
N PRO A 16 -7.54 -1.42 5.37
CA PRO A 16 -8.18 -1.72 4.08
C PRO A 16 -7.55 -1.01 2.87
N LEU A 17 -7.12 0.24 3.04
CA LEU A 17 -6.48 1.02 1.99
C LEU A 17 -5.14 0.43 1.55
N ILE A 18 -4.23 0.20 2.51
CA ILE A 18 -2.94 -0.44 2.27
C ILE A 18 -3.12 -1.82 1.66
N LYS A 19 -4.06 -2.61 2.19
CA LYS A 19 -4.40 -3.92 1.64
C LYS A 19 -4.86 -3.84 0.17
N GLY A 20 -5.61 -2.81 -0.19
CA GLY A 20 -6.04 -2.54 -1.56
C GLY A 20 -4.86 -2.26 -2.49
N TYR A 21 -3.97 -1.34 -2.12
CA TYR A 21 -2.78 -1.01 -2.91
C TYR A 21 -1.86 -2.22 -3.12
N LEU A 22 -1.58 -2.98 -2.06
CA LEU A 22 -0.77 -4.18 -2.17
C LEU A 22 -1.41 -5.24 -3.09
N ARG A 23 -2.74 -5.39 -3.07
CA ARG A 23 -3.47 -6.31 -3.98
C ARG A 23 -3.45 -5.85 -5.43
N LEU A 24 -3.41 -4.55 -5.68
CA LEU A 24 -3.28 -4.00 -7.03
C LEU A 24 -1.89 -4.26 -7.63
N GLY A 25 -0.89 -4.48 -6.78
CA GLY A 25 0.51 -4.66 -7.17
C GLY A 25 1.42 -3.50 -6.75
N ALA A 26 0.91 -2.55 -5.95
CA ALA A 26 1.74 -1.49 -5.40
C ALA A 26 2.80 -2.06 -4.44
N LYS A 27 3.95 -1.40 -4.39
CA LYS A 27 5.08 -1.77 -3.55
C LYS A 27 5.39 -0.64 -2.57
N ILE A 28 5.73 -0.99 -1.34
CA ILE A 28 6.22 -0.04 -0.34
C ILE A 28 7.67 0.31 -0.67
N CYS A 29 7.99 1.59 -0.73
CA CYS A 29 9.28 2.09 -1.20
C CYS A 29 10.29 2.35 -0.07
N GLY A 30 9.92 2.18 1.20
CA GLY A 30 10.82 2.40 2.32
C GLY A 30 10.13 2.43 3.66
N ALA A 31 10.83 3.01 4.64
CA ALA A 31 10.29 3.27 5.97
C ALA A 31 9.14 4.29 5.91
N PRO A 32 8.17 4.21 6.83
CA PRO A 32 7.09 5.19 6.89
C PRO A 32 7.57 6.55 7.40
N ALA A 33 6.89 7.61 6.98
CA ALA A 33 6.95 8.90 7.63
C ALA A 33 6.00 8.88 8.83
N TRP A 34 6.48 9.27 10.00
CA TRP A 34 5.64 9.38 11.21
C TRP A 34 5.19 10.81 11.40
N ASP A 35 3.88 10.99 11.54
CA ASP A 35 3.26 12.23 11.96
C ASP A 35 2.85 12.11 13.45
N PRO A 36 3.55 12.79 14.38
CA PRO A 36 3.25 12.73 15.81
C PRO A 36 1.95 13.46 16.18
N ASP A 37 1.55 14.48 15.42
CA ASP A 37 0.36 15.29 15.73
C ASP A 37 -0.92 14.49 15.46
N PHE A 38 -0.88 13.62 14.45
CA PHE A 38 -1.99 12.73 14.10
C PHE A 38 -1.81 11.28 14.56
N ASN A 39 -0.66 10.95 15.17
CA ASN A 39 -0.25 9.59 15.52
C ASN A 39 -0.41 8.60 14.35
N CYS A 40 -0.01 9.04 13.15
CA CYS A 40 -0.17 8.29 11.90
C CYS A 40 1.19 7.96 11.29
N ALA A 41 1.22 6.90 10.49
CA ALA A 41 2.39 6.47 9.73
C ALA A 41 2.03 6.37 8.24
N ASP A 42 2.69 7.18 7.42
CA ASP A 42 2.46 7.25 5.98
C ASP A 42 3.54 6.45 5.23
N PHE A 43 3.10 5.62 4.29
CA PHE A 43 4.00 4.82 3.46
C PHE A 43 4.03 5.36 2.04
N LEU A 44 5.22 5.65 1.53
CA LEU A 44 5.39 5.84 0.10
C LEU A 44 5.15 4.50 -0.60
N THR A 45 4.15 4.47 -1.48
CA THR A 45 3.87 3.32 -2.33
C THR A 45 4.00 3.69 -3.80
N LEU A 46 4.60 2.79 -4.58
CA LEU A 46 4.76 2.93 -6.02
C LEU A 46 4.09 1.77 -6.73
N PHE A 47 3.36 2.09 -7.78
CA PHE A 47 2.64 1.11 -8.58
C PHE A 47 2.88 1.38 -10.06
N ARG A 48 3.35 0.34 -10.76
CA ARG A 48 3.51 0.41 -12.21
C ARG A 48 2.22 -0.07 -12.86
N LEU A 49 1.61 0.77 -13.69
CA LEU A 49 0.35 0.43 -14.37
C LEU A 49 0.46 -0.82 -15.25
N SER A 50 1.63 -1.11 -15.84
CA SER A 50 1.85 -2.36 -16.60
C SER A 50 1.71 -3.62 -15.75
N ASP A 51 1.90 -3.51 -14.44
CA ASP A 51 1.86 -4.63 -13.49
C ASP A 51 0.48 -4.78 -12.86
N ILE A 52 -0.53 -4.05 -13.37
CA ILE A 52 -1.89 -4.09 -12.84
C ILE A 52 -2.48 -5.50 -12.97
N ASN A 53 -3.11 -5.96 -11.89
CA ASN A 53 -3.85 -7.19 -11.94
C ASN A 53 -5.00 -7.09 -12.96
N ALA A 54 -5.05 -8.01 -13.93
CA ALA A 54 -5.99 -8.00 -15.04
C ALA A 54 -7.48 -7.92 -14.62
N ARG A 55 -7.85 -8.47 -13.46
CA ARG A 55 -9.22 -8.34 -12.92
C ARG A 55 -9.54 -6.89 -12.58
N TYR A 56 -8.59 -6.18 -11.99
CA TYR A 56 -8.75 -4.79 -11.58
C TYR A 56 -8.62 -3.83 -12.76
N ALA A 57 -7.75 -4.13 -13.73
CA ALA A 57 -7.65 -3.38 -14.99
C ALA A 57 -8.99 -3.25 -15.71
N ARG A 58 -9.75 -4.35 -15.82
CA ARG A 58 -11.08 -4.34 -16.46
C ARG A 58 -12.09 -3.44 -15.75
N HIS A 59 -11.94 -3.22 -14.45
CA HIS A 59 -12.88 -2.41 -13.67
C HIS A 59 -12.50 -0.92 -13.67
N PHE A 60 -11.20 -0.62 -13.66
CA PHE A 60 -10.70 0.74 -13.44
C PHE A 60 -10.09 1.41 -14.67
N LEU A 61 -9.65 0.65 -15.68
CA LEU A 61 -8.92 1.22 -16.81
C LEU A 61 -9.73 1.34 -18.11
N SER A 62 -10.91 0.72 -18.23
CA SER A 62 -11.92 0.82 -19.32
C SER A 62 -11.45 0.71 -20.79
N ASP A 63 -10.15 0.79 -21.05
CA ASP A 63 -9.47 0.81 -22.33
C ASP A 63 -8.16 0.00 -22.16
N PRO A 64 -7.78 -0.85 -23.12
CA PRO A 64 -6.59 -1.68 -22.97
C PRO A 64 -5.35 -0.78 -22.92
N LEU A 65 -4.53 -0.95 -21.87
CA LEU A 65 -3.23 -0.29 -21.78
C LEU A 65 -2.42 -0.59 -23.06
N PRO A 66 -1.77 0.42 -23.68
CA PRO A 66 -0.93 0.20 -24.83
C PRO A 66 0.18 -0.81 -24.47
N ARG A 67 0.37 -1.79 -25.35
CA ARG A 67 1.35 -2.88 -25.22
C ARG A 67 2.78 -2.36 -25.16
#